data_AF-A0A9D5RET8-F1
#
_entry.id   AF-A0A9D5RET8-F1
#
_cell.length_a   1.000
_cell.length_b   1.000
_cell.length_c   1.000
_cell.angle_alpha   90.00
_cell.angle_beta   90.00
_cell.angle_gamma   90.00
#
_symmetry.space_group_name_H-M   'P 1'
#
loop_
_entity.id
_entity.type
_entity.pdbx_description
1 polymer ?
#
loop_
_entity_poly.entity_id
_entity_poly.type
_entity_poly.pdbx_seq_one_letter_code
_entity_poly.pdbx_strand_id
1 'polypeptide(L)' 'MWWYFEKANESNDIVTYNYSRENRNLDGLISIDKNTGMVSMVSPCSNDSENDFAVNKAISKAFYLVKEGYPANRQVACG' A
#
# COMPACT_ATOMS: atom_id res chain seq x y z
N MET A 1 -10.74 -5.53 10.40
CA MET A 1 -10.18 -5.62 9.04
C MET A 1 -8.89 -4.82 8.98
N TRP A 2 -7.87 -5.31 8.27
CA TRP A 2 -6.51 -4.74 8.26
C TRP A 2 -5.95 -4.74 6.84
N TRP A 3 -5.15 -3.72 6.49
CA TRP A 3 -4.24 -3.75 5.36
C TRP A 3 -2.83 -4.05 5.84
N TYR A 4 -2.17 -4.96 5.14
CA TYR A 4 -0.78 -5.31 5.36
C TYR A 4 0.02 -4.76 4.19
N PHE A 5 1.13 -4.09 4.50
CA PHE A 5 2.06 -3.54 3.53
C PHE A 5 3.45 -4.06 3.84
N GLU A 6 4.15 -4.52 2.81
CA GLU A 6 5.55 -4.93 2.90
C GLU A 6 6.32 -4.28 1.76
N LYS A 7 7.44 -3.65 2.10
CA LYS A 7 8.29 -2.96 1.13
C LYS A 7 8.87 -4.00 0.16
N ALA A 8 8.54 -3.85 -1.12
CA ALA A 8 8.99 -4.74 -2.18
C ALA A 8 10.29 -4.26 -2.80
N ASN A 9 10.39 -2.96 -3.09
CA ASN A 9 11.57 -2.33 -3.65
C ASN A 9 11.67 -0.87 -3.19
N GLU A 10 12.89 -0.36 -3.13
CA GLU A 10 13.18 1.02 -2.79
C GLU A 10 14.35 1.53 -3.63
N SER A 11 14.06 2.54 -4.45
CA SER A 11 15.03 3.36 -5.19
C SER A 11 15.14 4.74 -4.55
N ASN A 12 15.98 5.62 -5.09
CA ASN A 12 16.12 7.00 -4.60
C ASN A 12 14.80 7.78 -4.66
N ASP A 13 14.02 7.61 -5.73
CA ASP A 13 12.82 8.42 -5.99
C ASP A 13 11.50 7.69 -5.72
N ILE A 14 11.50 6.36 -5.74
CA ILE A 14 10.28 5.54 -5.67
C ILE A 14 10.46 4.44 -4.64
N VAL A 15 9.41 4.18 -3.87
CA VAL A 15 9.28 2.97 -3.05
C VAL A 15 8.00 2.22 -3.44
N THR A 16 8.12 0.91 -3.58
CA THR A 16 6.98 0.05 -3.88
C THR A 16 6.66 -0.86 -2.70
N TYR A 17 5.37 -1.10 -2.50
CA TYR A 17 4.86 -1.95 -1.44
C TYR A 17 3.96 -3.03 -2.04
N ASN A 18 4.26 -4.28 -1.72
CA ASN A 18 3.27 -5.32 -1.87
C ASN A 18 2.25 -5.17 -0.74
N TYR A 19 0.97 -5.42 -1.04
CA TYR A 19 -0.08 -5.25 -0.06
C TYR A 19 -1.19 -6.28 -0.20
N SER A 20 -1.89 -6.50 0.89
CA SER A 20 -3.08 -7.34 0.93
C SER A 20 -4.05 -6.85 2.00
N ARG A 21 -5.31 -7.31 1.89
CA ARG A 21 -6.37 -7.00 2.85
C ARG A 21 -6.86 -8.29 3.49
N GLU A 22 -6.93 -8.28 4.83
CA GLU A 22 -7.37 -9.38 5.70
C GLU A 22 -6.48 -10.62 5.73
N ASN A 23 -6.00 -11.08 4.57
CA ASN A 23 -4.98 -12.11 4.47
C ASN A 23 -3.59 -11.47 4.38
N ARG A 24 -2.52 -12.26 4.56
CA ARG A 24 -1.12 -11.85 4.34
C ARG A 24 -0.60 -12.30 2.97
N ASN A 25 -1.50 -12.57 2.03
CA ASN A 25 -1.12 -12.93 0.67
C ASN A 25 -0.90 -11.63 -0.13
N LEU A 26 0.31 -11.07 -0.03
CA LEU A 26 0.70 -9.76 -0.55
C LEU A 26 0.74 -9.75 -2.10
N ASP A 27 -0.43 -9.84 -2.72
CA ASP A 27 -0.64 -9.96 -4.17
C ASP A 27 -0.99 -8.63 -4.86
N GLY A 28 -1.28 -7.58 -4.10
CA GLY A 28 -1.42 -6.22 -4.61
C GLY A 28 -0.10 -5.44 -4.61
N LEU A 29 -0.03 -4.37 -5.39
CA LEU A 29 1.16 -3.52 -5.53
C LEU A 29 0.79 -2.03 -5.55
N ILE A 30 1.46 -1.27 -4.68
CA ILE A 30 1.37 0.19 -4.61
C ILE A 30 2.75 0.80 -4.85
N SER A 31 2.78 1.92 -5.56
CA SER A 31 3.98 2.74 -5.77
C SER A 31 3.81 4.07 -5.05
N ILE A 32 4.90 4.57 -4.47
CA ILE A 32 4.95 5.86 -3.81
C ILE A 32 6.15 6.63 -4.33
N ASP A 33 5.87 7.82 -4.86
CA ASP A 33 6.90 8.78 -5.21
C ASP A 33 7.38 9.48 -3.93
N LYS A 34 8.68 9.37 -3.63
CA LYS A 34 9.29 9.88 -2.39
C LYS A 34 9.42 11.40 -2.37
N ASN A 35 9.51 12.03 -3.54
CA ASN A 35 9.70 13.47 -3.69
C ASN A 35 8.38 14.22 -3.42
N THR A 36 7.26 13.62 -3.83
CA THR A 36 5.92 14.22 -3.74
C THR A 36 5.04 13.60 -2.66
N GLY A 37 5.37 12.38 -2.20
CA GLY A 37 4.51 11.57 -1.34
C GLY A 37 3.27 11.02 -2.06
N MET A 38 3.22 11.11 -3.39
CA MET A 38 2.06 10.67 -4.17
C MET A 38 1.99 9.14 -4.19
N VAL A 39 0.89 8.61 -3.67
CA VAL A 39 0.59 7.18 -3.66
C VAL A 39 -0.21 6.82 -4.92
N SER A 40 0.25 5.81 -5.66
CA SER A 40 -0.41 5.28 -6.86
C SER A 40 -0.65 3.78 -6.74
N MET A 41 -1.87 3.34 -7.08
CA MET A 41 -2.18 1.92 -7.18
C MET A 41 -1.62 1.37 -8.50
N VAL A 42 -0.71 0.39 -8.41
CA VAL A 42 -0.16 -0.28 -9.60
C VAL A 42 -1.00 -1.51 -9.95
N SER A 43 -1.35 -2.29 -8.94
CA SER A 43 -2.21 -3.47 -9.08
C SER A 43 -3.00 -3.69 -7.79
N PRO A 44 -4.33 -3.76 -7.82
CA PRO A 44 -5.12 -4.04 -6.62
C PRO A 44 -4.94 -5.51 -6.19
N CYS A 45 -4.92 -5.75 -4.88
CA CYS A 45 -4.92 -7.10 -4.32
C CYS A 45 -6.23 -7.83 -4.69
N SER A 46 -6.23 -9.17 -4.67
CA SER A 46 -7.41 -9.97 -5.07
C SER A 46 -8.67 -9.66 -4.24
N ASN A 47 -8.49 -9.20 -3.00
CA ASN A 47 -9.59 -8.82 -2.10
C ASN A 47 -10.18 -7.42 -2.40
N ASP A 48 -9.43 -6.56 -3.10
CA ASP A 48 -9.83 -5.18 -3.41
C ASP A 48 -10.14 -4.99 -4.90
N SER A 49 -9.73 -5.91 -5.78
CA SER A 49 -9.75 -5.75 -7.25
C SER A 49 -11.15 -5.54 -7.85
N GLU A 50 -12.19 -6.06 -7.22
CA GLU A 50 -13.58 -5.91 -7.68
C GLU A 50 -14.32 -4.76 -6.96
N ASN A 51 -13.63 -3.95 -6.16
CA ASN A 51 -14.23 -2.92 -5.32
C ASN A 51 -13.42 -1.62 -5.33
N ASP A 52 -13.83 -0.66 -6.16
CA ASP A 52 -13.20 0.66 -6.28
C ASP A 52 -13.11 1.42 -4.96
N PHE A 53 -14.10 1.27 -4.06
CA PHE A 53 -14.04 1.89 -2.75
C PHE A 53 -12.90 1.30 -1.91
N ALA A 54 -12.69 -0.01 -1.99
CA ALA A 54 -11.60 -0.67 -1.30
C ALA A 54 -10.22 -0.27 -1.86
N VAL A 55 -10.09 -0.16 -3.19
CA VAL A 55 -8.89 0.36 -3.85
C VAL A 55 -8.55 1.77 -3.36
N ASN A 56 -9.53 2.68 -3.37
CA ASN A 56 -9.34 4.04 -2.88
C ASN A 56 -8.98 4.10 -1.38
N LYS A 57 -9.54 3.20 -0.57
CA LYS A 57 -9.16 3.05 0.84
C LYS A 57 -7.74 2.54 1.00
N ALA A 58 -7.29 1.56 0.21
CA ALA A 58 -5.92 1.05 0.25
C ALA A 58 -4.91 2.18 -0.03
N ILE A 59 -5.15 2.99 -1.06
CA ILE A 59 -4.34 4.19 -1.38
C ILE A 59 -4.33 5.14 -0.17
N SER A 60 -5.51 5.43 0.39
CA SER A 60 -5.63 6.28 1.58
C SER A 60 -4.84 5.77 2.79
N LYS A 61 -4.82 4.44 3.00
CA LYS A 61 -4.07 3.81 4.09
C LYS A 61 -2.56 3.73 3.80
N ALA A 62 -2.14 3.64 2.53
CA ALA A 62 -0.74 3.69 2.15
C ALA A 62 -0.08 5.06 2.43
N PHE A 63 -0.84 6.15 2.57
CA PHE A 63 -0.28 7.44 3.05
C PHE A 63 0.33 7.38 4.46
N TYR A 64 -0.06 6.41 5.30
CA TYR A 64 0.62 6.22 6.60
C TYR A 64 2.08 5.77 6.42
N LEU A 65 2.38 5.05 5.34
CA LEU A 65 3.75 4.63 5.01
C LEU A 65 4.64 5.85 4.74
N VAL A 66 4.09 6.89 4.09
CA VAL A 66 4.79 8.16 3.86
C VAL A 66 5.09 8.85 5.19
N LYS A 67 4.08 8.96 6.06
CA LYS A 67 4.20 9.64 7.37
C LYS A 67 5.19 8.96 8.31
N GLU A 68 5.34 7.65 8.19
CA GLU A 68 6.23 6.84 9.02
C GLU A 68 7.63 6.66 8.41
N GLY A 69 7.95 7.34 7.31
CA GLY A 69 9.28 7.29 6.71
C GLY A 69 9.58 5.99 5.96
N TYR A 70 8.56 5.43 5.29
CA TYR A 70 8.67 4.24 4.45
C TYR A 70 9.19 3.01 5.22
N PRO A 71 8.44 2.50 6.22
CA PRO A 71 8.87 1.35 7.01
C PRO A 71 8.98 0.07 6.17
N ALA A 72 9.78 -0.91 6.61
CA ALA A 72 9.91 -2.19 5.89
C ALA A 72 8.58 -2.96 5.83
N ASN A 73 7.78 -2.88 6.89
CA ASN A 73 6.44 -3.46 6.95
C ASN A 73 5.52 -2.58 7.78
N ARG A 74 4.21 -2.63 7.48
CA ARG A 74 3.20 -1.93 8.25
C ARG A 74 1.85 -2.62 8.17
N GLN A 75 1.16 -2.66 9.29
CA GLN A 75 -0.23 -3.09 9.40
C GLN A 75 -1.10 -1.89 9.79
N VAL A 76 -2.18 -1.64 9.05
CA VAL A 76 -3.08 -0.48 9.23
C VAL A 76 -4.53 -0.94 9.36
N ALA A 77 -5.23 -0.47 10.40
CA ALA A 77 -6.61 -0.86 10.67
C ALA A 77 -7.61 -0.27 9.66
N CYS A 78 -8.66 -1.05 9.37
CA CYS A 78 -9.88 -0.60 8.72
C CYS A 78 -10.77 0.11 9.75
N GLY A 79 -10.52 1.40 9.89
CA GLY A 79 -11.04 2.27 10.95
C GLY A 79 -9.98 3.30 11.19
#